data_AF-A0A453GU99-F1
#
_entry.id   AF-A0A453GU99-F1
#
_cell.length_a   1.000
_cell.length_b   1.000
_cell.length_c   1.000
_cell.angle_alpha   90.00
_cell.angle_beta   90.00
_cell.angle_gamma   90.00
#
_symmetry.space_group_name_H-M   'P 1'
#
loop_
_entity.id
_entity.type
_entity.pdbx_description
1 polymer ?
#
loop_
_entity_poly.entity_id
_entity_poly.type
_entity_poly.pdbx_seq_one_letter_code
_entity_poly.pdbx_strand_id
1 'polypeptide(L)'
;DSEAMSTCKKARAEGICVVTLDRLSSLPPEIKGNILSLLNVEEAVRTCTLSSTWRDAWANMPKISLRDGNFARTKFVTLVDMVLSLHKGTIEECHISGNKNYHDEFGRWMLMLSRKSPRSVIIKLNSGPMYRIPSCLFSLGDLKSLRLKNCIISLPRVFQGFKSLTYLSLSFFSSTDRDIQNLISFCPELTYLRLTSFEGIKCLNIQSPTLEDLLVDGYFEDINLDAPNLEEAILSLDLKAKSYQFVPIPHDKESHVKQSLGSLSDIEMLLVGGFFMKVSYYLLQHYYGLLLPSN
;
A
#
# COMPACT_ATOMS: atom_id res chain seq x y z
N ASP A 1 -92.96 -3.68 -24.25
CA ASP A 1 -91.64 -3.97 -24.86
C ASP A 1 -90.52 -3.74 -23.88
N SER A 2 -89.75 -4.80 -23.71
CA SER A 2 -88.62 -4.97 -22.80
C SER A 2 -87.38 -4.37 -23.45
N GLU A 3 -86.74 -3.39 -22.83
CA GLU A 3 -85.38 -2.98 -23.20
C GLU A 3 -84.42 -3.30 -22.06
N ALA A 4 -83.64 -4.36 -22.29
CA ALA A 4 -82.54 -4.82 -21.46
C ALA A 4 -81.21 -4.38 -22.10
N MET A 5 -80.12 -4.48 -21.31
CA MET A 5 -78.70 -4.25 -21.61
C MET A 5 -78.20 -2.81 -21.35
N SER A 6 -77.04 -2.58 -20.75
CA SER A 6 -75.96 -3.47 -20.33
C SER A 6 -75.09 -2.69 -19.32
N THR A 7 -74.96 -3.19 -18.09
CA THR A 7 -73.96 -2.69 -17.14
C THR A 7 -72.61 -3.34 -17.44
N CYS A 8 -71.71 -2.61 -18.08
CA CYS A 8 -70.35 -3.06 -18.33
C CYS A 8 -69.56 -3.02 -17.01
N LYS A 9 -69.40 -4.18 -16.36
CA LYS A 9 -68.52 -4.35 -15.20
C LYS A 9 -67.07 -4.22 -15.68
N LYS A 10 -66.43 -3.12 -15.33
CA LYS A 10 -64.99 -2.90 -15.58
C LYS A 10 -64.20 -3.87 -14.70
N ALA A 11 -63.81 -5.01 -15.26
CA ALA A 11 -62.89 -5.94 -14.62
C ALA A 11 -61.55 -5.22 -14.40
N ARG A 12 -61.20 -4.99 -13.13
CA ARG A 12 -59.86 -4.58 -12.74
C ARG A 12 -58.99 -5.82 -12.92
N ALA A 13 -58.29 -5.90 -14.05
CA ALA A 13 -57.19 -6.82 -14.18
C ALA A 13 -56.14 -6.41 -13.15
N GLU A 14 -56.08 -7.15 -12.04
CA GLU A 14 -54.88 -7.23 -11.23
C GLU A 14 -53.83 -7.91 -12.11
N GLY A 15 -53.16 -7.09 -12.92
CA GLY A 15 -51.93 -7.49 -13.56
C GLY A 15 -50.98 -7.87 -12.44
N ILE A 16 -50.79 -9.17 -12.22
CA ILE A 16 -49.62 -9.68 -11.55
C ILE A 16 -48.46 -9.25 -12.45
N CYS A 17 -47.94 -8.07 -12.18
CA CYS A 17 -46.67 -7.64 -12.69
C CYS A 17 -45.67 -8.53 -11.97
N VAL A 18 -45.47 -9.75 -12.48
CA VAL A 18 -44.26 -10.51 -12.21
C VAL A 18 -43.17 -9.63 -12.79
N VAL A 19 -42.70 -8.67 -12.00
CA VAL A 19 -41.44 -8.01 -12.26
C VAL A 19 -40.45 -9.15 -12.16
N THR A 20 -40.14 -9.77 -13.28
CA THR A 20 -39.02 -10.69 -13.40
C THR A 20 -37.83 -9.87 -12.95
N LEU A 21 -37.40 -10.06 -11.69
CA LEU A 21 -36.21 -9.41 -11.18
C LEU A 21 -35.12 -9.70 -12.18
N ASP A 22 -34.54 -8.65 -12.74
CA ASP A 22 -33.44 -8.82 -13.66
C ASP A 22 -32.34 -9.63 -12.95
N ARG A 23 -31.65 -10.49 -13.72
CA ARG A 23 -30.70 -11.45 -13.14
C ARG A 23 -29.61 -10.76 -12.32
N LEU A 24 -29.28 -9.51 -12.63
CA LEU A 24 -28.27 -8.71 -11.94
C LEU A 24 -28.79 -8.19 -10.58
N SER A 25 -30.05 -7.79 -10.51
CA SER A 25 -30.73 -7.35 -9.29
C SER A 25 -30.91 -8.49 -8.29
N SER A 26 -31.05 -9.73 -8.78
CA SER A 26 -31.14 -10.94 -7.93
C SER A 26 -29.82 -11.39 -7.30
N LEU A 27 -28.67 -10.82 -7.71
CA LEU A 27 -27.37 -11.23 -7.19
C LEU A 27 -27.23 -10.90 -5.68
N PRO A 28 -26.56 -11.77 -4.91
CA PRO A 28 -26.21 -11.48 -3.52
C PRO A 28 -25.34 -10.22 -3.39
N PRO A 29 -25.43 -9.48 -2.27
CA PRO A 29 -24.65 -8.25 -2.04
C PRO A 29 -23.15 -8.44 -2.24
N GLU A 30 -22.60 -9.59 -1.88
CA GLU A 30 -21.18 -9.92 -1.98
C GLU A 30 -20.75 -10.03 -3.44
N ILE A 31 -21.57 -10.67 -4.29
CA ILE A 31 -21.29 -10.80 -5.72
C ILE A 31 -21.38 -9.43 -6.40
N LYS A 32 -22.36 -8.60 -6.02
CA LYS A 32 -22.45 -7.22 -6.52
C LYS A 32 -21.23 -6.40 -6.09
N GLY A 33 -20.79 -6.52 -4.84
CA GLY A 33 -19.57 -5.90 -4.33
C GLY A 33 -18.33 -6.31 -5.12
N ASN A 34 -18.21 -7.61 -5.45
CA ASN A 34 -17.13 -8.13 -6.29
C ASN A 34 -17.17 -7.55 -7.71
N ILE A 35 -18.35 -7.49 -8.34
CA ILE A 35 -18.50 -6.88 -9.67
C ILE A 35 -18.09 -5.40 -9.62
N LEU A 36 -18.57 -4.65 -8.63
CA LEU A 36 -18.26 -3.23 -8.47
C LEU A 36 -16.79 -2.98 -8.12
N SER A 37 -16.09 -3.96 -7.53
CA SER A 37 -14.65 -3.86 -7.25
C SER A 37 -13.77 -3.81 -8.53
N LEU A 38 -14.36 -4.10 -9.69
CA LEU A 38 -13.74 -3.92 -11.00
C LEU A 38 -13.82 -2.46 -11.50
N LEU A 39 -14.65 -1.64 -10.86
CA LEU A 39 -14.86 -0.23 -11.19
C LEU A 39 -14.12 0.65 -10.18
N ASN A 40 -13.87 1.90 -10.55
CA ASN A 40 -13.48 2.89 -9.55
C ASN A 40 -14.68 3.26 -8.66
N VAL A 41 -14.43 3.84 -7.49
CA VAL A 41 -15.51 4.15 -6.53
C VAL A 41 -16.54 5.12 -7.10
N GLU A 42 -16.15 6.05 -7.98
CA GLU A 42 -17.08 6.97 -8.62
C GLU A 42 -18.06 6.23 -9.55
N GLU A 43 -17.55 5.35 -10.40
CA GLU A 43 -18.35 4.49 -11.26
C GLU A 43 -19.23 3.55 -10.46
N ALA A 44 -18.70 2.95 -9.40
CA ALA A 44 -19.46 2.07 -8.52
C ALA A 44 -20.63 2.82 -7.85
N VAL A 45 -20.39 4.04 -7.37
CA VAL A 45 -21.46 4.89 -6.81
C VAL A 45 -22.46 5.32 -7.89
N ARG A 46 -22.06 5.52 -9.14
CA ARG A 46 -23.03 5.79 -10.23
C ARG A 46 -24.00 4.64 -10.47
N THR A 47 -23.60 3.39 -10.21
CA THR A 47 -24.50 2.24 -10.36
C THR A 47 -25.69 2.27 -9.40
N CYS A 48 -25.68 3.15 -8.39
CA CYS A 48 -26.80 3.35 -7.47
C CYS A 48 -28.10 3.78 -8.17
N THR A 49 -28.01 4.33 -9.38
CA THR A 49 -29.18 4.75 -10.17
C THR A 49 -29.83 3.61 -10.95
N LEU A 50 -29.17 2.45 -11.07
CA LEU A 50 -29.64 1.33 -11.90
C LEU A 50 -30.86 0.63 -11.28
N SER A 51 -30.88 0.43 -9.96
CA SER A 51 -32.04 -0.08 -9.23
C SER A 51 -31.90 0.14 -7.72
N SER A 52 -32.99 -0.11 -6.98
CA SER A 52 -32.97 -0.12 -5.51
C SER A 52 -31.97 -1.12 -4.92
N THR A 53 -31.73 -2.25 -5.60
CA THR A 53 -30.83 -3.30 -5.09
C THR A 53 -29.35 -3.01 -5.36
N TRP A 54 -29.04 -2.08 -6.27
CA TRP A 54 -27.68 -1.63 -6.59
C TRP A 54 -27.31 -0.34 -5.85
N ARG A 55 -28.30 0.37 -5.29
CA ARG A 55 -28.14 1.60 -4.50
C ARG A 55 -27.11 1.50 -3.38
N ASP A 56 -27.06 0.36 -2.69
CA ASP A 56 -26.13 0.15 -1.57
C ASP A 56 -25.05 -0.89 -1.86
N ALA A 57 -24.99 -1.40 -3.10
CA ALA A 57 -24.08 -2.49 -3.45
C ALA A 57 -22.60 -2.11 -3.30
N TRP A 58 -22.26 -0.85 -3.58
CA TRP A 58 -20.91 -0.32 -3.43
C TRP A 58 -20.41 -0.36 -1.97
N ALA A 59 -21.33 -0.35 -0.99
CA ALA A 59 -20.98 -0.42 0.43
C ALA A 59 -20.44 -1.79 0.86
N ASN A 60 -20.48 -2.81 -0.02
CA ASN A 60 -19.94 -4.16 0.22
C ASN A 60 -18.74 -4.49 -0.70
N MET A 61 -18.14 -3.50 -1.34
CA MET A 61 -16.95 -3.71 -2.19
C MET A 61 -15.71 -4.12 -1.38
N PRO A 62 -15.09 -5.28 -1.64
CA PRO A 62 -13.89 -5.71 -0.90
C PRO A 62 -12.67 -4.86 -1.23
N LYS A 63 -12.63 -4.20 -2.40
CA LYS A 63 -11.54 -3.32 -2.82
C LYS A 63 -12.06 -1.92 -3.02
N ILE A 64 -11.46 -0.97 -2.30
CA ILE A 64 -11.82 0.45 -2.34
C ILE A 64 -10.62 1.21 -2.91
N SER A 65 -10.81 1.88 -4.06
CA SER A 65 -9.79 2.79 -4.62
C SER A 65 -10.33 4.21 -4.71
N LEU A 66 -9.79 5.08 -3.87
CA LEU A 66 -10.12 6.50 -3.74
C LEU A 66 -8.95 7.32 -4.28
N ARG A 67 -9.11 7.88 -5.48
CA ARG A 67 -8.09 8.70 -6.13
C ARG A 67 -8.60 10.11 -6.34
N ASP A 68 -7.81 11.11 -5.98
CA ASP A 68 -8.25 12.50 -6.10
C ASP A 68 -8.40 12.97 -7.54
N GLY A 69 -7.58 12.47 -8.47
CA GLY A 69 -7.58 12.84 -9.88
C GLY A 69 -7.87 14.32 -10.11
N ASN A 70 -8.89 14.59 -10.92
CA ASN A 70 -9.36 15.93 -11.24
C ASN A 70 -10.42 16.47 -10.26
N PHE A 71 -10.74 15.75 -9.18
CA PHE A 71 -11.68 16.26 -8.18
C PHE A 71 -11.14 17.52 -7.51
N ALA A 72 -12.02 18.50 -7.30
CA ALA A 72 -11.76 19.54 -6.32
C ALA A 72 -11.46 18.90 -4.95
N ARG A 73 -10.51 19.46 -4.21
CA ARG A 73 -10.07 18.92 -2.89
C ARG A 73 -11.26 18.59 -1.99
N THR A 74 -12.20 19.52 -1.86
CA THR A 74 -13.40 19.38 -1.01
C THR A 74 -14.28 18.21 -1.44
N LYS A 75 -14.51 18.02 -2.75
CA LYS A 75 -15.26 16.88 -3.27
C LYS A 75 -14.59 15.55 -2.95
N PHE A 76 -13.27 15.49 -3.09
CA PHE A 76 -12.52 14.27 -2.73
C PHE A 76 -12.60 13.99 -1.23
N VAL A 77 -12.48 15.01 -0.38
CA VAL A 77 -12.65 14.84 1.06
C VAL A 77 -14.02 14.27 1.41
N THR A 78 -15.09 14.87 0.87
CA THR A 78 -16.46 14.37 1.06
C THR A 78 -16.60 12.93 0.57
N LEU A 79 -16.00 12.58 -0.57
CA LEU A 79 -16.03 11.22 -1.11
C LEU A 79 -15.36 10.22 -0.16
N VAL A 80 -14.14 10.50 0.29
CA VAL A 80 -13.41 9.62 1.22
C VAL A 80 -14.20 9.44 2.53
N ASP A 81 -14.73 10.54 3.06
CA ASP A 81 -15.51 10.53 4.30
C ASP A 81 -16.77 9.69 4.18
N MET A 82 -17.53 9.91 3.12
CA MET A 82 -18.74 9.16 2.81
C MET A 82 -18.43 7.67 2.65
N VAL A 83 -17.40 7.33 1.88
CA VAL A 83 -17.06 5.94 1.58
C VAL A 83 -16.61 5.21 2.83
N LEU A 84 -15.66 5.77 3.61
CA LEU A 84 -15.19 5.12 4.83
C LEU A 84 -16.27 5.03 5.92
N SER A 85 -17.21 5.97 5.97
CA SER A 85 -18.31 5.97 6.94
C SER A 85 -19.40 4.97 6.58
N LEU A 86 -19.81 4.92 5.32
CA LEU A 86 -20.98 4.13 4.87
C LEU A 86 -20.62 2.70 4.44
N HIS A 87 -19.33 2.39 4.24
CA HIS A 87 -18.92 1.03 3.90
C HIS A 87 -19.31 0.04 5.01
N LYS A 88 -19.99 -1.05 4.65
CA LYS A 88 -20.53 -2.06 5.57
C LYS A 88 -19.81 -3.40 5.48
N GLY A 89 -19.20 -3.70 4.33
CA GLY A 89 -18.50 -4.95 4.09
C GLY A 89 -17.12 -5.02 4.74
N THR A 90 -16.50 -6.19 4.58
CA THR A 90 -15.08 -6.39 4.87
C THR A 90 -14.24 -5.73 3.76
N ILE A 91 -13.24 -4.96 4.17
CA ILE A 91 -12.31 -4.34 3.23
C ILE A 91 -11.08 -5.24 3.10
N GLU A 92 -10.91 -5.86 1.95
CA GLU A 92 -9.68 -6.60 1.61
C GLU A 92 -8.55 -5.63 1.27
N GLU A 93 -8.85 -4.58 0.50
CA GLU A 93 -7.88 -3.54 0.16
C GLU A 93 -8.48 -2.14 0.19
N CYS A 94 -7.79 -1.21 0.84
CA CYS A 94 -8.08 0.21 0.78
C CYS A 94 -6.90 0.98 0.19
N HIS A 95 -7.16 1.68 -0.90
CA HIS A 95 -6.20 2.55 -1.57
C HIS A 95 -6.69 4.00 -1.56
N ILE A 96 -5.97 4.88 -0.89
CA ILE A 96 -6.20 6.33 -0.91
C ILE A 96 -4.98 7.00 -1.56
N SER A 97 -5.19 7.74 -2.63
CA SER A 97 -4.11 8.47 -3.31
C SER A 97 -4.53 9.85 -3.76
N GLY A 98 -3.60 10.80 -3.73
CA GLY A 98 -3.81 12.08 -4.36
C GLY A 98 -2.62 13.02 -4.43
N ASN A 99 -2.80 14.12 -5.16
CA ASN A 99 -1.78 15.14 -5.44
C ASN A 99 -2.18 16.51 -4.87
N LYS A 100 -2.98 16.51 -3.80
CA LYS A 100 -3.39 17.70 -3.04
C LYS A 100 -3.07 17.48 -1.57
N ASN A 101 -3.11 18.55 -0.78
CA ASN A 101 -2.83 18.51 0.65
C ASN A 101 -4.08 18.04 1.44
N TYR A 102 -3.93 17.00 2.26
CA TYR A 102 -4.99 16.40 3.09
C TYR A 102 -4.60 16.24 4.57
N HIS A 103 -3.69 17.09 5.08
CA HIS A 103 -3.17 16.95 6.45
C HIS A 103 -4.26 16.99 7.51
N ASP A 104 -5.23 17.88 7.36
CA ASP A 104 -6.32 18.07 8.32
C ASP A 104 -7.25 16.84 8.40
N GLU A 105 -7.41 16.12 7.29
CA GLU A 105 -8.28 14.95 7.20
C GLU A 105 -7.57 13.63 7.47
N PHE A 106 -6.25 13.57 7.26
CA PHE A 106 -5.47 12.33 7.28
C PHE A 106 -5.64 11.54 8.57
N GLY A 107 -5.52 12.20 9.73
CA GLY A 107 -5.68 11.53 11.03
C GLY A 107 -7.06 10.89 11.20
N ARG A 108 -8.12 11.58 10.75
CA ARG A 108 -9.50 11.07 10.81
C ARG A 108 -9.71 9.92 9.83
N TRP A 109 -9.15 10.01 8.62
CA TRP A 109 -9.21 8.91 7.65
C TRP A 109 -8.52 7.65 8.18
N MET A 110 -7.34 7.78 8.79
CA MET A 110 -6.64 6.64 9.38
C MET A 110 -7.43 6.03 10.54
N LEU A 111 -8.07 6.85 11.37
CA LEU A 111 -8.94 6.36 12.43
C LEU A 111 -10.13 5.57 11.86
N MET A 112 -10.82 6.09 10.86
CA MET A 112 -11.94 5.38 10.21
C MET A 112 -11.47 4.08 9.56
N LEU A 113 -10.32 4.10 8.89
CA LEU A 113 -9.72 2.93 8.25
C LEU A 113 -9.36 1.85 9.27
N SER A 114 -8.76 2.23 10.40
CA SER A 114 -8.38 1.28 11.47
C SER A 114 -9.58 0.47 11.99
N ARG A 115 -10.74 1.12 12.12
CA ARG A 115 -11.99 0.49 12.55
C ARG A 115 -12.55 -0.52 11.55
N LYS A 116 -12.15 -0.43 10.28
CA LYS A 116 -12.53 -1.39 9.24
C LYS A 116 -11.55 -2.55 9.10
N SER A 117 -10.36 -2.42 9.71
CA SER A 117 -9.32 -3.45 9.77
C SER A 117 -9.01 -4.11 8.41
N PRO A 118 -8.63 -3.34 7.39
CA PRO A 118 -8.35 -3.90 6.07
C PRO A 118 -7.11 -4.80 6.05
N ARG A 119 -7.09 -5.78 5.14
CA ARG A 119 -5.91 -6.66 4.94
C ARG A 119 -4.80 -6.00 4.12
N SER A 120 -5.12 -5.04 3.27
CA SER A 120 -4.16 -4.28 2.46
C SER A 120 -4.45 -2.79 2.55
N VAL A 121 -3.43 -1.99 2.88
CA VAL A 121 -3.51 -0.53 2.95
C VAL A 121 -2.50 0.09 2.00
N ILE A 122 -2.98 0.97 1.12
CA ILE A 122 -2.16 1.75 0.20
C ILE A 122 -2.46 3.23 0.39
N ILE A 123 -1.49 4.00 0.88
CA ILE A 123 -1.60 5.45 1.03
C ILE A 123 -0.54 6.12 0.17
N LYS A 124 -0.96 6.90 -0.82
CA LYS A 124 -0.08 7.61 -1.77
C LYS A 124 -0.48 9.08 -1.90
N LEU A 125 -0.08 9.92 -0.94
CA LEU A 125 -0.38 11.35 -0.91
C LEU A 125 0.88 12.15 -1.27
N ASN A 126 0.94 12.72 -2.48
CA ASN A 126 2.18 13.27 -3.04
C ASN A 126 2.38 14.78 -2.79
N SER A 127 1.57 15.41 -1.95
CA SER A 127 1.59 16.87 -1.77
C SER A 127 1.45 17.29 -0.32
N GLY A 128 2.04 18.44 -0.01
CA GLY A 128 2.21 18.93 1.36
C GLY A 128 3.41 18.29 2.06
N PRO A 129 3.63 18.61 3.35
CA PRO A 129 4.66 17.96 4.16
C PRO A 129 4.40 16.45 4.32
N MET A 130 5.38 15.71 4.83
CA MET A 130 5.20 14.27 5.09
C MET A 130 4.10 14.02 6.13
N TYR A 131 3.29 12.99 5.90
CA TYR A 131 2.16 12.63 6.76
C TYR A 131 2.62 11.73 7.91
N ARG A 132 2.46 12.19 9.15
CA ARG A 132 2.77 11.38 10.34
C ARG A 132 1.74 10.26 10.50
N ILE A 133 2.19 9.01 10.46
CA ILE A 133 1.31 7.86 10.60
C ILE A 133 0.77 7.77 12.04
N PRO A 134 -0.57 7.78 12.24
CA PRO A 134 -1.16 7.67 13.56
C PRO A 134 -1.01 6.25 14.15
N SER A 135 -0.98 6.15 15.49
CA SER A 135 -0.84 4.88 16.22
C SER A 135 -1.89 3.83 15.88
N CYS A 136 -3.11 4.25 15.54
CA CYS A 136 -4.20 3.35 15.18
C CYS A 136 -3.89 2.47 13.95
N LEU A 137 -3.03 2.94 13.02
CA LEU A 137 -2.63 2.14 11.87
C LEU A 137 -1.69 0.99 12.28
N PHE A 138 -0.83 1.23 13.27
CA PHE A 138 0.07 0.22 13.84
C PHE A 138 -0.62 -0.82 14.73
N SER A 139 -1.95 -0.70 14.90
CA SER A 139 -2.77 -1.62 15.69
C SER A 139 -3.56 -2.61 14.83
N LEU A 140 -3.36 -2.60 13.51
CA LEU A 140 -4.04 -3.50 12.58
C LEU A 140 -3.48 -4.94 12.69
N GLY A 141 -4.27 -5.88 13.21
CA GLY A 141 -3.83 -7.26 13.47
C GLY A 141 -3.65 -8.12 12.21
N ASP A 142 -4.64 -8.08 11.31
CA ASP A 142 -4.71 -8.96 10.13
C ASP A 142 -4.12 -8.33 8.86
N LEU A 143 -3.33 -7.25 9.01
CA LEU A 143 -2.73 -6.53 7.90
C LEU A 143 -1.67 -7.40 7.22
N LYS A 144 -1.86 -7.68 5.93
CA LYS A 144 -0.96 -8.46 5.08
C LYS A 144 -0.07 -7.59 4.20
N SER A 145 -0.56 -6.44 3.76
CA SER A 145 0.15 -5.54 2.86
C SER A 145 0.04 -4.09 3.32
N LEU A 146 1.18 -3.43 3.47
CA LEU A 146 1.27 -2.01 3.82
C LEU A 146 2.13 -1.27 2.81
N ARG A 147 1.53 -0.31 2.11
CA ARG A 147 2.20 0.55 1.12
C ARG A 147 1.99 2.01 1.47
N LEU A 148 3.04 2.69 1.89
CA LEU A 148 2.98 4.10 2.29
C LEU A 148 3.94 4.94 1.45
N LYS A 149 3.48 6.13 1.07
CA LYS A 149 4.30 7.14 0.41
C LYS A 149 4.17 8.49 1.11
N ASN A 150 5.26 9.26 1.16
CA ASN A 150 5.30 10.61 1.74
C ASN A 150 4.90 10.62 3.23
N CYS A 151 5.55 9.80 4.05
CA CYS A 151 5.12 9.56 5.43
C CYS A 151 6.23 9.66 6.46
N ILE A 152 5.86 9.98 7.70
CA ILE A 152 6.74 9.92 8.87
C ILE A 152 6.35 8.68 9.67
N ILE A 153 7.27 7.73 9.77
CA ILE A 153 7.14 6.52 10.58
C ILE A 153 7.77 6.78 11.95
N SER A 154 6.91 6.85 12.96
CA SER A 154 7.34 6.86 14.37
C SER A 154 6.52 5.84 15.13
N LEU A 155 7.17 4.79 15.64
CA LEU A 155 6.45 3.67 16.24
C LEU A 155 5.91 4.05 17.63
N PRO A 156 4.65 3.67 17.96
CA PRO A 156 4.17 3.80 19.32
C PRO A 156 4.92 2.82 20.24
N ARG A 157 5.14 3.20 21.51
CA ARG A 157 5.86 2.35 22.48
C ARG A 157 5.22 0.97 22.68
N VAL A 158 3.92 0.86 22.44
CA VAL A 158 3.13 -0.36 22.58
C VAL A 158 3.11 -1.21 21.30
N PHE A 159 3.84 -0.82 20.25
CA PHE A 159 3.86 -1.58 19.01
C PHE A 159 4.43 -2.99 19.22
N GLN A 160 3.62 -4.00 18.92
CA GLN A 160 3.97 -5.42 19.06
C GLN A 160 4.26 -6.08 17.70
N GLY A 161 4.35 -5.31 16.62
CA GLY A 161 4.52 -5.85 15.28
C GLY A 161 3.21 -6.14 14.55
N PHE A 162 3.30 -6.23 13.23
CA PHE A 162 2.22 -6.73 12.39
C PHE A 162 2.38 -8.24 12.19
N LYS A 163 1.47 -9.03 12.78
CA LYS A 163 1.65 -10.49 12.87
C LYS A 163 1.43 -11.24 11.56
N SER A 164 0.71 -10.64 10.61
CA SER A 164 0.39 -11.26 9.32
C SER A 164 1.00 -10.51 8.12
N LEU A 165 1.86 -9.51 8.35
CA LEU A 165 2.35 -8.63 7.29
C LEU A 165 3.42 -9.35 6.47
N THR A 166 3.12 -9.59 5.20
CA THR A 166 4.04 -10.21 4.24
C THR A 166 4.67 -9.19 3.30
N TYR A 167 4.00 -8.06 3.05
CA TYR A 167 4.45 -7.04 2.11
C TYR A 167 4.54 -5.67 2.76
N LEU A 168 5.75 -5.11 2.84
CA LEU A 168 6.00 -3.75 3.30
C LEU A 168 6.68 -2.93 2.21
N SER A 169 6.06 -1.82 1.80
CA SER A 169 6.69 -0.84 0.92
C SER A 169 6.53 0.58 1.44
N LEU A 170 7.66 1.22 1.68
CA LEU A 170 7.76 2.60 2.11
C LEU A 170 8.53 3.40 1.06
N SER A 171 7.97 4.53 0.64
CA SER A 171 8.60 5.41 -0.35
C SER A 171 8.50 6.87 0.07
N PHE A 172 9.54 7.69 -0.14
CA PHE A 172 9.52 9.10 0.29
C PHE A 172 9.16 9.20 1.77
N PHE A 173 9.93 8.58 2.66
CA PHE A 173 9.57 8.49 4.08
C PHE A 173 10.69 8.91 5.02
N SER A 174 10.30 9.31 6.23
CA SER A 174 11.22 9.69 7.31
C SER A 174 11.02 8.74 8.49
N SER A 175 12.11 8.24 9.06
CA SER A 175 12.09 7.44 10.29
C SER A 175 13.41 7.54 11.04
N THR A 176 13.52 6.84 12.17
CA THR A 176 14.79 6.66 12.89
C THR A 176 15.29 5.24 12.68
N ASP A 177 16.61 5.03 12.79
CA ASP A 177 17.23 3.69 12.73
C ASP A 177 16.50 2.68 13.61
N ARG A 178 16.18 3.06 14.85
CA ARG A 178 15.47 2.21 15.81
C ARG A 178 14.05 1.86 15.36
N ASP A 179 13.29 2.86 14.90
CA ASP A 179 11.88 2.63 14.56
C ASP A 179 11.74 1.81 13.27
N ILE A 180 12.61 2.00 12.27
CA ILE A 180 12.58 1.17 11.06
C ILE A 180 13.05 -0.26 11.35
N GLN A 181 14.09 -0.44 12.17
CA GLN A 181 14.55 -1.77 12.61
C GLN A 181 13.43 -2.51 13.35
N ASN A 182 12.76 -1.85 14.31
CA ASN A 182 11.67 -2.45 15.08
C ASN A 182 10.45 -2.74 14.19
N LEU A 183 10.17 -1.89 13.20
CA LEU A 183 9.07 -2.14 12.26
C LEU A 183 9.30 -3.44 11.49
N ILE A 184 10.51 -3.64 10.98
CA ILE A 184 10.88 -4.82 10.18
C ILE A 184 10.94 -6.07 11.07
N SER A 185 11.75 -6.03 12.14
CA SER A 185 12.00 -7.19 13.01
C SER A 185 10.79 -7.69 13.78
N PHE A 186 9.76 -6.85 13.97
CA PHE A 186 8.53 -7.26 14.64
C PHE A 186 7.46 -7.81 13.66
N CYS A 187 7.76 -7.94 12.36
CA CYS A 187 6.89 -8.56 11.38
C CYS A 187 7.40 -9.98 11.04
N PRO A 188 6.90 -11.03 11.72
CA PRO A 188 7.47 -12.38 11.63
C PRO A 188 7.19 -13.10 10.31
N GLU A 189 6.26 -12.60 9.49
CA GLU A 189 5.85 -13.21 8.21
C GLU A 189 6.29 -12.36 7.01
N LEU A 190 7.21 -11.41 7.22
CA LEU A 190 7.60 -10.44 6.20
C LEU A 190 8.46 -11.12 5.12
N THR A 191 7.91 -11.27 3.92
CA THR A 191 8.62 -11.86 2.76
C THR A 191 9.11 -10.83 1.76
N TYR A 192 8.45 -9.67 1.68
CA TYR A 192 8.80 -8.59 0.75
C TYR A 192 9.02 -7.25 1.46
N LEU A 193 10.19 -6.65 1.28
CA LEU A 193 10.55 -5.33 1.82
C LEU A 193 11.05 -4.39 0.73
N ARG A 194 10.38 -3.24 0.58
CA ARG A 194 10.82 -2.14 -0.29
C ARG A 194 10.95 -0.84 0.48
N LEU A 195 12.15 -0.27 0.52
CA LEU A 195 12.47 1.02 1.13
C LEU A 195 13.08 1.95 0.08
N THR A 196 12.37 3.01 -0.31
CA THR A 196 12.89 3.95 -1.34
C THR A 196 12.81 5.41 -0.91
N SER A 197 13.82 6.20 -1.26
CA SER A 197 13.88 7.66 -1.03
C SER A 197 13.55 8.04 0.41
N PHE A 198 14.40 7.65 1.36
CA PHE A 198 14.16 7.88 2.79
C PHE A 198 15.16 8.84 3.44
N GLU A 199 14.75 9.39 4.58
CA GLU A 199 15.56 10.27 5.42
C GLU A 199 15.50 9.84 6.90
N GLY A 200 16.46 10.35 7.68
CA GLY A 200 16.55 10.08 9.13
C GLY A 200 17.13 8.71 9.49
N ILE A 201 17.43 7.88 8.49
CA ILE A 201 18.07 6.57 8.67
C ILE A 201 19.55 6.67 8.30
N LYS A 202 20.44 6.40 9.25
CA LYS A 202 21.90 6.37 9.04
C LYS A 202 22.41 4.95 8.91
N CYS A 203 22.02 4.07 9.84
CA CYS A 203 22.37 2.67 9.83
C CYS A 203 21.12 1.84 9.58
N LEU A 204 21.03 1.20 8.42
CA LEU A 204 19.89 0.37 8.06
C LEU A 204 20.12 -1.06 8.59
N ASN A 205 19.44 -1.42 9.68
CA ASN A 205 19.51 -2.76 10.25
C ASN A 205 18.25 -3.56 9.88
N ILE A 206 18.42 -4.59 9.06
CA ILE A 206 17.36 -5.47 8.58
C ILE A 206 17.58 -6.84 9.20
N GLN A 207 16.65 -7.24 10.07
CA GLN A 207 16.62 -8.56 10.71
C GLN A 207 15.27 -9.19 10.40
N SER A 208 15.25 -10.15 9.49
CA SER A 208 14.01 -10.80 9.05
C SER A 208 14.31 -12.18 8.46
N PRO A 209 14.10 -13.26 9.22
CA PRO A 209 14.40 -14.61 8.75
C PRO A 209 13.49 -15.06 7.61
N THR A 210 12.31 -14.47 7.44
CA THR A 210 11.36 -14.83 6.37
C THR A 210 11.50 -13.97 5.12
N LEU A 211 12.44 -13.01 5.09
CA LEU A 211 12.54 -12.06 4.00
C LEU A 211 13.14 -12.74 2.77
N GLU A 212 12.41 -12.75 1.67
CA GLU A 212 12.77 -13.36 0.38
C GLU A 212 13.21 -12.26 -0.61
N ASP A 213 12.50 -11.13 -0.63
CA ASP A 213 12.73 -10.03 -1.55
C ASP A 213 13.07 -8.71 -0.83
N LEU A 214 14.23 -8.13 -1.15
CA LEU A 214 14.67 -6.85 -0.64
C LEU A 214 14.95 -5.84 -1.75
N LEU A 215 14.32 -4.67 -1.65
CA LEU A 215 14.72 -3.49 -2.43
C LEU A 215 14.97 -2.29 -1.52
N VAL A 216 16.20 -1.77 -1.55
CA VAL A 216 16.59 -0.54 -0.88
C VAL A 216 17.13 0.43 -1.92
N ASP A 217 16.54 1.61 -2.01
CA ASP A 217 17.01 2.68 -2.89
C ASP A 217 17.02 4.01 -2.13
N GLY A 218 18.18 4.48 -1.67
CA GLY A 218 18.26 5.67 -0.83
C GLY A 218 19.65 5.91 -0.27
N TYR A 219 19.77 6.91 0.60
CA TYR A 219 21.04 7.23 1.26
C TYR A 219 21.06 6.67 2.69
N PHE A 220 22.14 5.96 3.02
CA PHE A 220 22.48 5.49 4.35
C PHE A 220 24.00 5.39 4.47
N GLU A 221 24.53 5.49 5.69
CA GLU A 221 25.97 5.37 5.97
C GLU A 221 26.39 3.90 6.03
N ASP A 222 25.53 3.04 6.60
CA ASP A 222 25.82 1.63 6.80
C ASP A 222 24.56 0.74 6.72
N ILE A 223 24.76 -0.54 6.42
CA ILE A 223 23.70 -1.55 6.38
C ILE A 223 24.16 -2.83 7.09
N ASN A 224 23.32 -3.33 7.99
CA ASN A 224 23.41 -4.66 8.56
C ASN A 224 22.24 -5.49 8.06
N LEU A 225 22.51 -6.63 7.45
CA LEU A 225 21.50 -7.46 6.80
C LEU A 225 21.61 -8.89 7.33
N ASP A 226 20.64 -9.27 8.16
CA ASP A 226 20.45 -10.59 8.74
C ASP A 226 19.10 -11.13 8.23
N ALA A 227 19.16 -11.74 7.05
CA ALA A 227 18.02 -12.28 6.32
C ALA A 227 18.44 -13.60 5.64
N PRO A 228 18.50 -14.73 6.37
CA PRO A 228 19.02 -15.99 5.86
C PRO A 228 18.27 -16.58 4.65
N ASN A 229 16.97 -16.27 4.48
CA ASN A 229 16.16 -16.77 3.36
C ASN A 229 16.04 -15.76 2.21
N LEU A 230 16.96 -14.80 2.12
CA LEU A 230 16.89 -13.76 1.10
C LEU A 230 17.30 -14.30 -0.28
N GLU A 231 16.36 -14.28 -1.23
CA GLU A 231 16.54 -14.77 -2.59
C GLU A 231 16.99 -13.63 -3.53
N GLU A 232 16.32 -12.47 -3.46
CA GLU A 232 16.62 -11.31 -4.29
C GLU A 232 16.91 -10.07 -3.43
N ALA A 233 18.03 -9.39 -3.72
CA ALA A 233 18.36 -8.10 -3.12
C ALA A 233 18.83 -7.07 -4.15
N ILE A 234 18.16 -5.91 -4.15
CA ILE A 234 18.52 -4.73 -4.94
C ILE A 234 18.86 -3.60 -3.98
N LEU A 235 20.12 -3.18 -3.97
CA LEU A 235 20.62 -2.09 -3.14
C LEU A 235 21.14 -0.96 -4.04
N SER A 236 20.51 0.20 -3.99
CA SER A 236 20.89 1.39 -4.75
C SER A 236 21.18 2.55 -3.81
N LEU A 237 22.37 3.16 -3.94
CA LEU A 237 22.67 4.44 -3.29
C LEU A 237 22.28 5.61 -4.19
N ASP A 238 21.19 6.29 -3.84
CA ASP A 238 20.80 7.54 -4.48
C ASP A 238 21.33 8.76 -3.69
N LEU A 239 22.39 9.41 -4.20
CA LEU A 239 22.88 10.67 -3.65
C LEU A 239 21.96 11.87 -3.93
N LYS A 240 20.98 11.78 -4.84
CA LYS A 240 19.97 12.83 -4.99
C LYS A 240 19.09 12.95 -3.76
N ALA A 241 19.02 11.91 -2.91
CA ALA A 241 18.43 12.02 -1.58
C ALA A 241 19.15 13.05 -0.68
N LYS A 242 20.43 13.37 -0.95
CA LYS A 242 21.14 14.46 -0.25
C LYS A 242 20.62 15.86 -0.60
N SER A 243 19.88 16.07 -1.69
CA SER A 243 19.34 17.41 -2.00
C SER A 243 18.24 17.89 -1.04
N TYR A 244 17.79 17.02 -0.12
CA TYR A 244 16.92 17.37 1.00
C TYR A 244 17.66 17.60 2.32
N GLN A 245 19.00 17.46 2.35
CA GLN A 245 19.84 17.62 3.53
C GLN A 245 20.97 18.64 3.29
N PHE A 246 20.79 19.87 3.78
CA PHE A 246 21.92 20.81 3.97
C PHE A 246 22.64 20.44 5.27
N VAL A 247 23.77 19.73 5.20
CA VAL A 247 25.04 19.93 5.99
C VAL A 247 26.11 19.01 5.39
N PRO A 248 27.35 19.48 5.08
CA PRO A 248 28.46 18.61 4.67
C PRO A 248 29.09 17.92 5.89
N ILE A 249 29.23 16.60 5.85
CA ILE A 249 30.07 15.83 6.80
C ILE A 249 31.27 15.27 6.01
N PRO A 250 32.51 15.37 6.53
CA PRO A 250 33.71 14.90 5.85
C PRO A 250 33.69 13.39 5.63
N HIS A 251 34.04 13.00 4.40
CA HIS A 251 34.19 11.62 3.96
C HIS A 251 35.47 11.01 4.53
N ASP A 252 35.37 10.14 5.54
CA ASP A 252 36.37 9.08 5.78
C ASP A 252 35.88 7.98 6.75
N LYS A 253 34.83 7.25 6.36
CA LYS A 253 34.48 5.98 7.02
C LYS A 253 34.34 4.89 5.97
N GLU A 254 35.13 3.84 6.13
CA GLU A 254 34.98 2.59 5.38
C GLU A 254 33.52 2.12 5.49
N SER A 255 32.94 1.78 4.33
CA SER A 255 31.58 1.27 4.25
C SER A 255 31.58 -0.21 4.66
N HIS A 256 30.96 -0.55 5.79
CA HIS A 256 30.88 -1.93 6.30
C HIS A 256 29.93 -2.83 5.49
N VAL A 257 29.27 -2.28 4.46
CA VAL A 257 28.39 -3.00 3.52
C VAL A 257 29.01 -4.30 2.99
N LYS A 258 30.33 -4.32 2.76
CA LYS A 258 31.05 -5.52 2.29
C LYS A 258 31.05 -6.68 3.29
N GLN A 259 31.10 -6.40 4.59
CA GLN A 259 31.11 -7.43 5.64
C GLN A 259 29.71 -8.01 5.84
N SER A 260 28.69 -7.15 5.82
CA SER A 260 27.28 -7.55 6.02
C SER A 260 26.76 -8.47 4.89
N LEU A 261 27.11 -8.17 3.63
CA LEU A 261 26.69 -8.98 2.48
C LEU A 261 27.40 -10.34 2.38
N GLY A 262 28.58 -10.49 2.98
CA GLY A 262 29.35 -11.74 2.92
C GLY A 262 28.76 -12.90 3.73
N SER A 263 27.70 -12.65 4.52
CA SER A 263 27.02 -13.65 5.35
C SER A 263 25.82 -14.33 4.66
N LEU A 264 25.40 -13.85 3.48
CA LEU A 264 24.26 -14.38 2.73
C LEU A 264 24.73 -15.54 1.85
N SER A 265 24.43 -16.78 2.26
CA SER A 265 24.87 -18.00 1.57
C SER A 265 24.07 -18.35 0.31
N ASP A 266 22.81 -17.91 0.24
CA ASP A 266 21.81 -18.45 -0.71
C ASP A 266 21.19 -17.39 -1.63
N ILE A 267 21.81 -16.21 -1.74
CA ILE A 267 21.28 -15.11 -2.57
C ILE A 267 21.37 -15.45 -4.07
N GLU A 268 20.22 -15.45 -4.77
CA GLU A 268 20.15 -15.76 -6.20
C GLU A 268 20.53 -14.53 -7.04
N MET A 269 20.07 -13.34 -6.64
CA MET A 269 20.33 -12.10 -7.34
C MET A 269 20.70 -10.98 -6.37
N LEU A 270 21.93 -10.46 -6.49
CA LEU A 270 22.38 -9.27 -5.80
C LEU A 270 22.76 -8.18 -6.81
N LEU A 271 21.96 -7.11 -6.86
CA LEU A 271 22.27 -5.92 -7.66
C LEU A 271 22.63 -4.76 -6.74
N VAL A 272 23.91 -4.38 -6.75
CA VAL A 272 24.40 -3.21 -6.02
C VAL A 272 24.67 -2.07 -7.02
N GLY A 273 23.83 -1.05 -6.98
CA GLY A 273 23.90 0.14 -7.83
C GLY A 273 24.29 1.41 -7.08
N GLY A 274 24.75 2.42 -7.79
CA GLY A 274 25.12 3.72 -7.21
C GLY A 274 26.57 3.78 -6.69
N PHE A 275 26.82 4.68 -5.73
CA PHE A 275 28.19 5.02 -5.30
C PHE A 275 28.87 4.00 -4.37
N PHE A 276 28.28 2.81 -4.15
CA PHE A 276 28.94 1.71 -3.45
C PHE A 276 30.23 1.27 -4.16
N MET A 277 30.31 1.49 -5.48
CA MET A 277 31.52 1.31 -6.25
C MET A 277 32.49 2.49 -6.07
N LYS A 278 32.97 2.71 -4.83
CA LYS A 278 34.31 3.28 -4.67
C LYS A 278 35.29 2.18 -5.04
N VAL A 279 35.77 2.28 -6.28
CA VAL A 279 36.78 1.45 -6.91
C VAL A 279 38.00 1.31 -5.98
N SER A 280 38.14 0.17 -5.31
CA SER A 280 39.44 -0.42 -5.05
C SER A 280 39.71 -1.33 -6.24
N TYR A 281 40.55 -0.85 -7.17
CA TYR A 281 41.05 -1.56 -8.34
C TYR A 281 41.81 -2.84 -7.92
N TYR A 282 41.14 -3.92 -7.51
CA TYR A 282 41.82 -5.22 -7.31
C TYR A 282 40.97 -6.48 -7.55
N LEU A 283 39.66 -6.39 -7.85
CA LEU A 283 38.84 -7.58 -8.14
C LEU A 283 38.25 -7.67 -9.55
N LEU A 284 38.47 -6.66 -10.40
CA LEU A 284 38.03 -6.69 -11.80
C LEU A 284 39.02 -7.37 -12.77
N GLN A 285 40.22 -7.78 -12.31
CA GLN A 285 41.13 -8.59 -13.14
C GLN A 285 40.86 -10.10 -13.07
N HIS A 286 40.05 -10.59 -12.14
CA HIS A 286 39.76 -12.02 -12.06
C HIS A 286 38.52 -12.49 -12.86
N TYR A 287 37.64 -11.58 -13.29
CA TYR A 287 36.45 -11.92 -14.08
C TYR A 287 36.62 -11.71 -15.60
N TYR A 288 37.57 -10.89 -16.04
CA TYR A 288 37.88 -10.72 -17.48
C TYR A 288 39.07 -11.57 -17.98
N GLY A 289 39.71 -12.35 -17.10
CA GLY A 289 40.85 -13.22 -17.44
C GLY A 289 40.50 -14.69 -17.77
N LEU A 290 39.22 -15.10 -17.67
CA LEU A 290 38.79 -16.49 -17.85
C LEU A 290 37.95 -16.73 -19.13
N LEU A 291 37.89 -15.76 -20.04
CA LEU A 291 37.12 -15.87 -21.31
C LEU A 291 37.94 -15.65 -22.59
N LEU A 292 39.26 -15.85 -22.55
CA LEU A 292 40.02 -16.04 -23.79
C LEU A 292 40.81 -17.36 -23.71
N PRO A 293 40.43 -18.38 -24.51
CA PRO A 293 41.30 -19.51 -24.78
C PRO A 293 42.53 -19.02 -25.54
N SER A 294 43.67 -19.60 -25.18
CA SER A 294 44.92 -19.51 -25.93
C SER A 294 44.72 -20.03 -27.36
N ASN A 295 44.91 -19.16 -28.35
CA ASN A 295 45.56 -19.44 -29.64
C ASN A 295 45.69 -18.14 -30.45
#